data_AF-A0A933JHL7-F1
#
_entry.id   AF-A0A933JHL7-F1
#
_cell.length_a   1.000
_cell.length_b   1.000
_cell.length_c   1.000
_cell.angle_alpha   90.00
_cell.angle_beta   90.00
_cell.angle_gamma   90.00
#
_symmetry.space_group_name_H-M   'P 1'
#
loop_
_entity.id
_entity.type
_entity.pdbx_description
1 polymer ?
#
loop_
_entity_poly.entity_id
_entity_poly.type
_entity_poly.pdbx_seq_one_letter_code
_entity_poly.pdbx_strand_id
1 'polypeptide(L)'
;MATNELVEEFKRKHIEIGRQDGRLDGLRDGRLDGLREGRREGRREGARRAIVRLYERRFGPMPQDLREVLEAQQDEGLLDEWNAIVGTEPMEKVTAAFRSP
;
A
#
# COMPACT_ATOMS: atom_id res chain seq x y z
N MET A 1 -17.98 -46.87 29.89
CA MET A 1 -18.67 -45.56 29.79
C MET A 1 -17.69 -44.40 29.96
N ALA A 2 -16.85 -44.38 31.00
CA ALA A 2 -15.85 -43.33 31.25
C ALA A 2 -14.87 -43.03 30.09
N THR A 3 -14.47 -44.05 29.31
CA THR A 3 -13.50 -43.89 28.22
C THR A 3 -14.02 -43.06 27.04
N ASN A 4 -15.32 -43.13 26.76
CA ASN A 4 -15.92 -42.41 25.63
C ASN A 4 -16.17 -40.94 25.96
N GLU A 5 -16.54 -40.64 27.21
CA GLU A 5 -16.71 -39.27 27.69
C GLU A 5 -15.40 -38.50 27.69
N LEU A 6 -14.30 -39.14 28.12
CA LEU A 6 -12.96 -38.53 28.12
C LEU A 6 -12.49 -38.20 26.69
N VAL A 7 -12.77 -39.08 25.73
CA VAL A 7 -12.44 -38.86 24.31
C VAL A 7 -13.22 -37.68 23.74
N GLU A 8 -14.52 -37.59 24.05
CA GLU A 8 -15.36 -36.48 23.56
C GLU A 8 -15.06 -35.13 24.24
N GLU A 9 -14.62 -35.15 25.50
CA GLU A 9 -14.10 -33.95 26.17
C GLU A 9 -12.78 -33.49 25.54
N PHE A 10 -11.86 -34.42 25.31
CA PHE A 10 -10.57 -34.12 24.68
C PHE A 10 -10.74 -33.54 23.27
N LYS A 11 -11.62 -34.13 22.44
CA LYS A 11 -11.95 -33.60 21.10
C LYS A 11 -12.52 -32.20 21.17
N ARG A 12 -13.50 -31.95 22.05
CA ARG A 12 -14.09 -30.61 22.22
C ARG A 12 -13.05 -29.58 22.62
N LYS A 13 -12.20 -29.91 23.59
CA LYS A 13 -11.12 -29.03 24.04
C LYS A 13 -10.14 -28.71 22.90
N HIS A 14 -9.74 -29.70 22.10
CA HIS A 14 -8.81 -29.46 20.99
C HIS A 14 -9.43 -28.67 19.84
N ILE A 15 -10.72 -28.90 19.53
CA ILE A 15 -11.46 -28.09 18.55
C ILE A 15 -11.56 -26.64 19.04
N GLU A 16 -11.83 -26.43 20.32
CA GLU A 16 -11.92 -25.10 20.90
C GLU A 16 -10.57 -24.37 20.88
N ILE A 17 -9.48 -25.06 21.26
CA ILE A 17 -8.11 -24.54 21.16
C ILE A 17 -7.80 -24.16 19.71
N GLY A 18 -8.00 -25.07 18.75
CA GLY A 18 -7.75 -24.79 17.34
C GLY A 18 -8.56 -23.61 16.79
N ARG A 19 -9.80 -23.44 17.24
CA ARG A 19 -10.63 -22.28 16.87
C ARG A 19 -10.12 -20.98 17.49
N GLN A 20 -9.68 -21.02 18.75
CA GLN A 20 -9.10 -19.86 19.42
C GLN A 20 -7.78 -19.45 18.76
N ASP A 21 -6.89 -20.41 18.52
CA ASP A 21 -5.60 -20.19 17.86
C ASP A 21 -5.80 -19.63 16.45
N GLY A 22 -6.66 -20.26 15.63
CA GLY A 22 -6.95 -19.78 14.28
C GLY A 22 -7.55 -18.37 14.25
N ARG A 23 -8.37 -18.01 15.24
CA ARG A 23 -8.90 -16.63 15.38
C ARG A 23 -7.80 -15.64 15.76
N LEU A 24 -6.92 -16.01 16.68
CA LEU A 24 -5.81 -15.16 17.12
C LEU A 24 -4.82 -14.92 15.98
N ASP A 25 -4.46 -15.97 15.25
CA ASP A 25 -3.58 -15.89 14.09
C ASP A 25 -4.22 -15.04 12.98
N GLY A 26 -5.49 -15.27 12.64
CA GLY A 26 -6.18 -14.47 11.64
C GLY A 26 -6.26 -12.98 11.98
N LEU A 27 -6.48 -12.64 13.26
CA LEU A 27 -6.46 -11.24 13.72
C LEU A 27 -5.06 -10.62 13.66
N ARG A 28 -4.04 -11.38 14.04
CA ARG A 28 -2.64 -10.91 14.00
C ARG A 28 -2.20 -10.66 12.56
N ASP A 29 -2.41 -11.62 11.68
CA ASP A 29 -1.97 -11.58 10.30
C ASP A 29 -2.74 -10.49 9.53
N GLY A 30 -4.07 -10.43 9.69
CA GLY A 30 -4.88 -9.37 9.08
C GLY A 30 -4.49 -7.96 9.54
N ARG A 31 -4.12 -7.78 10.82
CA ARG A 31 -3.60 -6.50 11.32
C ARG A 31 -2.24 -6.16 10.72
N LEU A 32 -1.34 -7.13 10.60
CA LEU A 32 -0.01 -6.92 10.02
C LEU A 32 -0.11 -6.53 8.55
N ASP A 33 -0.94 -7.22 7.78
CA ASP A 33 -1.13 -6.94 6.36
C ASP A 33 -1.81 -5.59 6.14
N GLY A 34 -2.83 -5.25 6.95
CA GLY A 34 -3.47 -3.93 6.91
C GLY A 34 -2.50 -2.78 7.22
N LEU A 35 -1.59 -2.96 8.18
CA LEU A 35 -0.56 -1.97 8.48
C LEU A 35 0.47 -1.82 7.35
N ARG A 36 0.86 -2.93 6.71
CA ARG A 36 1.78 -2.91 5.56
C ARG A 36 1.16 -2.20 4.37
N GLU A 37 -0.07 -2.56 4.03
CA GLU A 37 -0.80 -1.94 2.92
C GLU A 37 -1.02 -0.44 3.17
N GLY A 38 -1.49 -0.07 4.36
CA GLY A 38 -1.71 1.34 4.70
C GLY A 38 -0.44 2.18 4.65
N ARG A 39 0.70 1.63 5.09
CA ARG A 39 2.01 2.30 4.94
C ARG A 39 2.41 2.46 3.47
N ARG A 40 2.16 1.43 2.65
CA ARG A 40 2.47 1.47 1.22
C ARG A 40 1.65 2.54 0.51
N GLU A 41 0.34 2.57 0.74
CA GLU A 41 -0.54 3.57 0.18
C GLU A 41 -0.18 4.98 0.63
N GLY A 42 0.10 5.16 1.93
CA GLY A 42 0.51 6.46 2.46
C GLY A 42 1.81 7.00 1.84
N ARG A 43 2.77 6.14 1.50
CA ARG A 43 3.98 6.55 0.78
C ARG A 43 3.67 6.99 -0.65
N ARG A 44 2.87 6.22 -1.39
CA ARG A 44 2.45 6.56 -2.76
C ARG A 44 1.70 7.89 -2.81
N GLU A 45 0.70 8.05 -1.95
CA GLU A 45 -0.06 9.31 -1.84
C GLU A 45 0.84 10.49 -1.42
N GLY A 46 1.78 10.25 -0.51
CA GLY A 46 2.81 11.22 -0.12
C GLY A 46 3.66 11.69 -1.31
N ALA A 47 4.17 10.75 -2.10
CA ALA A 47 4.99 11.01 -3.28
C ALA A 47 4.21 11.77 -4.37
N ARG A 48 2.99 11.32 -4.72
CA ARG A 48 2.12 12.02 -5.68
C ARG A 48 1.88 13.47 -5.28
N ARG A 49 1.54 13.72 -4.00
CA ARG A 49 1.37 15.09 -3.49
C ARG A 49 2.65 15.91 -3.55
N ALA A 50 3.81 15.31 -3.31
CA ALA A 50 5.10 16.01 -3.41
C ALA A 50 5.40 16.42 -4.86
N ILE A 51 5.20 15.50 -5.80
CA ILE A 51 5.36 15.73 -7.24
C ILE A 51 4.46 16.88 -7.72
N VAL A 52 3.17 16.86 -7.39
CA VAL A 52 2.24 17.95 -7.72
C VAL A 52 2.76 19.29 -7.22
N ARG A 53 3.13 19.37 -5.94
CA ARG A 53 3.61 20.63 -5.34
C ARG A 53 4.90 21.12 -6.00
N LEU A 54 5.83 20.22 -6.33
CA LEU A 54 7.08 20.59 -6.98
C LEU A 54 6.84 21.08 -8.41
N TYR A 55 6.01 20.36 -9.18
CA TYR A 55 5.61 20.76 -10.53
C TYR A 55 4.97 22.16 -10.49
N GLU A 56 3.97 22.35 -9.63
CA GLU A 56 3.21 23.59 -9.56
C GLU A 56 4.05 24.79 -9.14
N ARG A 57 5.06 24.58 -8.29
CA ARG A 57 6.02 25.63 -7.92
C ARG A 57 6.97 26.01 -9.04
N ARG A 58 7.35 25.07 -9.91
CA ARG A 58 8.35 25.30 -10.97
C ARG A 58 7.72 25.77 -12.28
N PHE A 59 6.57 25.21 -12.64
CA PHE A 59 5.99 25.36 -13.99
C PHE A 59 4.59 25.97 -13.98
N GLY A 60 3.99 26.19 -12.80
CA GLY A 60 2.59 26.59 -12.68
C GLY A 60 1.64 25.40 -12.68
N PRO A 61 0.31 25.64 -12.80
CA PRO A 61 -0.71 24.62 -12.58
C PRO A 61 -0.44 23.32 -13.37
N MET A 62 -0.48 22.17 -12.68
CA MET A 62 -0.28 20.88 -13.33
C MET A 62 -1.43 20.59 -14.30
N PRO A 63 -1.15 20.31 -15.59
CA PRO A 63 -2.16 19.86 -16.54
C PRO A 63 -2.91 18.62 -16.04
N GLN A 64 -4.22 18.55 -16.32
CA GLN A 64 -5.07 17.47 -15.82
C GLN A 64 -4.65 16.10 -16.35
N ASP A 65 -4.21 16.01 -17.62
CA ASP A 65 -3.71 14.77 -18.22
C ASP A 65 -2.50 14.21 -17.46
N LEU A 66 -1.57 15.08 -17.06
CA LEU A 66 -0.41 14.69 -16.26
C LEU A 66 -0.79 14.27 -14.84
N ARG A 67 -1.78 14.94 -14.25
CA ARG A 67 -2.32 14.58 -12.94
C ARG A 67 -2.96 13.19 -12.96
N GLU A 68 -3.75 12.87 -13.98
CA GLU A 68 -4.40 11.57 -14.13
C GLU A 68 -3.37 10.43 -14.23
N VAL A 69 -2.28 10.63 -14.98
CA VAL A 69 -1.18 9.66 -15.05
C VAL A 69 -0.50 9.48 -13.70
N LEU A 70 -0.25 10.58 -12.97
CA LEU A 70 0.35 10.55 -11.65
C LEU A 70 -0.51 9.81 -10.62
N GLU A 71 -1.81 10.05 -10.61
CA GLU A 71 -2.75 9.39 -9.71
C GLU A 71 -2.91 7.90 -10.01
N ALA A 72 -2.83 7.51 -11.28
CA ALA A 72 -2.88 6.11 -11.68
C ALA A 72 -1.61 5.32 -11.33
N GLN A 73 -0.47 6.00 -11.09
CA GLN A 73 0.81 5.34 -10.88
C GLN A 73 0.88 4.64 -9.53
N GLN A 74 1.23 3.34 -9.52
CA GLN A 74 1.31 2.50 -8.31
C GLN A 74 2.74 2.06 -7.96
N ASP A 75 3.70 2.24 -8.88
CA ASP A 75 5.10 1.92 -8.67
C ASP A 75 5.78 3.02 -7.83
N GLU A 76 6.23 2.65 -6.62
CA GLU A 76 6.92 3.57 -5.71
C GLU A 76 8.27 4.05 -6.28
N GLY A 77 9.01 3.19 -6.98
CA GLY A 77 10.31 3.55 -7.55
C GLY A 77 10.18 4.55 -8.68
N LEU A 78 9.18 4.38 -9.54
CA LEU A 78 8.88 5.34 -10.60
C LEU A 78 8.37 6.67 -10.05
N LEU A 79 7.57 6.66 -8.97
CA LEU A 79 7.17 7.88 -8.26
C LEU A 79 8.41 8.62 -7.68
N ASP A 80 9.36 7.89 -7.11
CA ASP A 80 10.60 8.50 -6.60
C ASP A 80 11.45 9.10 -7.75
N GLU A 81 11.54 8.42 -8.90
CA GLU A 81 12.21 8.93 -10.09
C GLU A 81 11.53 10.19 -10.64
N TRP A 82 10.21 10.18 -10.77
CA TRP A 82 9.44 11.34 -11.19
C TRP A 82 9.61 12.51 -10.23
N ASN A 83 9.63 12.26 -8.92
CA ASN A 83 9.88 13.29 -7.93
C ASN A 83 11.27 13.94 -8.09
N ALA A 84 12.30 13.14 -8.40
CA ALA A 84 13.64 13.63 -8.69
C ALA A 84 13.66 14.48 -9.99
N ILE A 85 13.11 13.94 -11.09
CA ILE A 85 13.06 14.62 -12.40
C ILE A 85 12.29 15.94 -12.30
N VAL A 86 11.14 15.95 -11.62
CA VAL A 86 10.34 17.17 -11.39
C VAL A 86 11.10 18.18 -10.51
N GLY A 87 12.06 17.75 -9.71
CA GLY A 87 12.93 18.64 -8.93
C GLY A 87 14.05 19.29 -9.74
N THR A 88 14.58 18.62 -10.76
CA THR A 88 15.87 19.00 -11.38
C THR A 88 15.81 19.27 -12.88
N GLU A 89 14.85 18.69 -13.61
CA GLU A 89 14.82 18.70 -15.07
C GLU A 89 13.89 19.78 -15.64
N PRO A 90 14.04 20.20 -16.91
CA PRO A 90 13.13 21.14 -17.55
C PRO A 90 11.76 20.51 -17.87
N MET A 91 10.75 21.35 -18.12
CA MET A 91 9.35 20.95 -18.30
C MET A 91 9.17 19.90 -19.40
N GLU A 92 9.93 19.99 -20.49
CA GLU A 92 9.88 19.06 -21.61
C GLU A 92 10.25 17.63 -21.18
N LYS A 93 11.32 17.48 -20.40
CA LYS A 93 11.78 16.18 -19.91
C LYS A 93 10.86 15.62 -18.82
N VAL A 94 10.34 16.49 -17.96
CA VAL A 94 9.31 16.12 -16.96
C VAL A 94 8.06 15.57 -17.65
N THR A 95 7.57 16.28 -18.66
CA THR A 95 6.37 15.88 -19.41
C THR A 95 6.60 14.58 -20.18
N ALA A 96 7.78 14.40 -20.77
CA ALA A 96 8.16 13.16 -21.44
C ALA A 96 8.19 11.96 -20.46
N ALA A 97 8.78 12.14 -19.27
CA ALA A 97 8.85 11.10 -18.25
C ALA A 97 7.46 10.60 -17.82
N PHE A 98 6.48 11.50 -17.68
CA PHE A 98 5.11 11.11 -17.32
C PHE A 98 4.42 10.36 -18.46
N ARG A 99 4.78 10.66 -19.72
CA ARG A 99 4.17 10.04 -20.91
C ARG A 99 4.86 8.76 -21.36
N SER A 100 5.92 8.34 -20.69
CA SER A 100 6.62 7.07 -20.91
C SER A 100 6.82 6.32 -19.59
N PRO A 101 5.72 5.94 -18.92
CA PRO A 101 5.75 5.22 -17.65
C PRO A 101 6.30 3.79 -17.79
#